data_AF-A0A6J8BTW2-F1
#
_entry.id   AF-A0A6J8BTW2-F1
#
_cell.length_a   1.000
_cell.length_b   1.000
_cell.length_c   1.000
_cell.angle_alpha   90.00
_cell.angle_beta   90.00
_cell.angle_gamma   90.00
#
_symmetry.space_group_name_H-M   'P 1'
#
loop_
_entity.id
_entity.type
_entity.pdbx_description
1 polymer ?
#
loop_
_entity_poly.entity_id
_entity_poly.type
_entity_poly.pdbx_seq_one_letter_code
_entity_poly.pdbx_strand_id
1 'polypeptide(L)'
;MIEFGILLLILTTAVTAVREIPYITAHYGENGQEVYKMKLPFPSIKINEPDQYICYTRYLEELDEVYVLSTLIEINHDFVHHADLGFCEEPEDFASHQPWECSKTRKYCKGGAVGVYFFVDYYRPENGLMRFPKDVSLKVGFSTIMRHITFEMHTKAAVTDAHYPLINATLTFIKTPTKYNYQSHLLLTDGFIPANKEKGYFAEVACRWSKPDVVAFAVQVHTHHYGYMADVYRVRNGTWTLMVSQLTQGKAKVLVPVPGGAIDVRQGDVLAAKCLFITKDNKPVRFGQSDGQEMCNVDIQLGYEFKHEDRFKRSSACMTQQPEFSFCDHEATSGICGDNRKVNM
;
A
#
# COMPACT_ATOMS: atom_id res chain seq x y z
N MET A 1 -51.73 -57.22 5.03
CA MET A 1 -51.59 -55.76 5.15
C MET A 1 -50.11 -55.45 4.99
N ILE A 2 -49.71 -54.97 3.82
CA ILE A 2 -48.33 -54.61 3.51
C ILE A 2 -48.41 -53.18 3.01
N GLU A 3 -47.88 -52.24 3.79
CA GLU A 3 -47.80 -50.81 3.46
C GLU A 3 -46.74 -50.58 2.37
N PHE A 4 -47.13 -49.84 1.33
CA PHE A 4 -46.21 -49.27 0.35
C PHE A 4 -45.76 -47.89 0.83
N GLY A 5 -44.50 -47.77 1.25
CA GLY A 5 -43.85 -46.47 1.49
C GLY A 5 -43.13 -45.99 0.24
N ILE A 6 -43.63 -44.90 -0.36
CA ILE A 6 -42.96 -44.19 -1.46
C ILE A 6 -41.83 -43.35 -0.86
N LEU A 7 -40.57 -43.72 -1.14
CA LEU A 7 -39.41 -42.92 -0.77
C LEU A 7 -39.20 -41.84 -1.84
N LEU A 8 -39.58 -40.60 -1.52
CA LEU A 8 -39.35 -39.43 -2.35
C LEU A 8 -37.85 -39.06 -2.27
N LEU A 9 -37.08 -39.32 -3.33
CA LEU A 9 -35.70 -38.82 -3.45
C LEU A 9 -35.77 -37.30 -3.71
N ILE A 10 -35.50 -36.50 -2.68
CA ILE A 10 -35.25 -35.07 -2.85
C ILE A 10 -33.82 -34.92 -3.39
N LEU A 11 -33.70 -34.75 -4.70
CA LEU A 11 -32.49 -34.23 -5.34
C LEU A 11 -32.27 -32.79 -4.86
N THR A 12 -31.48 -32.64 -3.81
CA THR A 12 -30.89 -31.34 -3.47
C THR A 12 -29.83 -31.05 -4.52
N THR A 13 -30.13 -30.15 -5.45
CA THR A 13 -29.13 -29.54 -6.30
C THR A 13 -28.20 -28.71 -5.42
N ALA A 14 -27.10 -29.32 -4.97
CA ALA A 14 -25.98 -28.57 -4.44
C ALA A 14 -25.45 -27.69 -5.60
N VAL A 15 -25.81 -26.40 -5.57
CA VAL A 15 -25.11 -25.39 -6.35
C VAL A 15 -23.68 -25.38 -5.84
N THR A 16 -22.82 -26.12 -6.53
CA THR A 16 -21.37 -26.03 -6.31
C THR A 16 -20.99 -24.63 -6.77
N ALA A 17 -20.72 -23.74 -5.82
CA ALA A 17 -20.01 -22.51 -6.11
C ALA A 17 -18.73 -22.92 -6.84
N VAL A 18 -18.59 -22.54 -8.11
CA VAL A 18 -17.36 -22.72 -8.87
C VAL A 18 -16.32 -21.91 -8.13
N ARG A 19 -15.50 -22.56 -7.29
CA ARG A 19 -14.29 -21.94 -6.76
C ARG A 19 -13.40 -21.71 -7.97
N GLU A 20 -13.23 -20.45 -8.37
CA GLU A 20 -12.21 -20.11 -9.37
C GLU A 20 -10.85 -20.43 -8.77
N ILE A 21 -10.22 -21.53 -9.22
CA ILE A 21 -8.97 -22.05 -8.67
C ILE A 21 -7.81 -21.23 -9.26
N PRO A 22 -6.87 -20.75 -8.43
CA PRO A 22 -5.64 -20.15 -8.95
C PRO A 22 -4.89 -21.13 -9.83
N TYR A 23 -4.35 -20.61 -10.92
CA TYR A 23 -3.48 -21.39 -11.79
C TYR A 23 -2.13 -20.73 -11.92
N ILE A 24 -1.08 -21.56 -11.85
CA ILE A 24 0.30 -21.15 -11.93
C ILE A 24 0.84 -21.57 -13.30
N THR A 25 1.44 -20.63 -14.02
CA THR A 25 2.16 -20.91 -15.28
C THR A 25 3.62 -20.52 -15.13
N ALA A 26 4.53 -21.28 -15.76
CA ALA A 26 5.95 -21.02 -15.77
C ALA A 26 6.40 -20.58 -17.18
N HIS A 27 7.29 -19.61 -17.24
CA HIS A 27 7.91 -19.07 -18.46
C HIS A 27 9.38 -18.77 -18.17
N TYR A 28 10.22 -18.69 -19.20
CA TYR A 28 11.62 -18.30 -19.04
C TYR A 28 11.77 -16.78 -19.23
N GLY A 29 12.40 -16.11 -18.27
CA GLY A 29 12.78 -14.70 -18.34
C GLY A 29 14.00 -14.46 -19.23
N GLU A 30 14.34 -13.19 -19.45
CA GLU A 30 15.42 -12.75 -20.36
C GLU A 30 16.79 -13.38 -20.06
N ASN A 31 17.06 -13.69 -18.78
CA ASN A 31 18.32 -14.30 -18.34
C ASN A 31 18.25 -15.84 -18.22
N GLY A 32 17.21 -16.48 -18.77
CA GLY A 32 16.99 -17.93 -18.66
C GLY A 32 16.49 -18.38 -17.27
N GLN A 33 16.18 -17.46 -16.37
CA GLN A 33 15.57 -17.76 -15.07
C GLN A 33 14.10 -18.12 -15.26
N GLU A 34 13.62 -19.16 -14.57
CA GLU A 34 12.19 -19.47 -14.52
C GLU A 34 11.42 -18.38 -13.76
N VAL A 35 10.40 -17.84 -14.40
CA VAL A 35 9.47 -16.85 -13.87
C VAL A 35 8.07 -17.44 -13.90
N TYR A 36 7.36 -17.30 -12.79
CA TYR A 36 6.04 -17.86 -12.58
C TYR A 36 4.99 -16.76 -12.53
N LYS A 37 3.78 -17.06 -13.01
CA LYS A 37 2.60 -16.21 -12.88
C LYS A 37 1.47 -16.96 -12.22
N MET A 38 0.90 -16.40 -11.16
CA MET A 38 -0.29 -16.90 -10.49
C MET A 38 -1.42 -15.90 -10.66
N LYS A 39 -2.53 -16.32 -11.26
CA LYS A 39 -3.76 -15.53 -11.27
C LYS A 39 -4.57 -15.82 -10.02
N LEU A 40 -5.07 -14.75 -9.41
CA LEU A 40 -5.82 -14.74 -8.18
C LEU A 40 -7.18 -14.10 -8.49
N PRO A 41 -8.20 -14.91 -8.78
CA PRO A 41 -9.54 -14.40 -9.01
C PRO A 41 -10.13 -13.86 -7.70
N PHE A 42 -10.78 -12.69 -7.79
CA PHE A 42 -11.63 -12.21 -6.71
C PHE A 42 -12.99 -12.91 -6.82
N PRO A 43 -13.58 -13.41 -5.72
CA PRO A 43 -14.86 -14.10 -5.79
C PRO A 43 -15.97 -13.17 -6.31
N SER A 44 -16.77 -13.67 -7.25
CA SER A 44 -17.99 -12.99 -7.68
C SER A 44 -18.87 -12.59 -6.51
N ILE A 45 -19.24 -11.31 -6.44
CA ILE A 45 -20.04 -10.73 -5.36
C ILE A 45 -21.16 -9.85 -5.92
N LYS A 46 -22.33 -9.90 -5.26
CA LYS A 46 -23.40 -8.91 -5.45
C LYS A 46 -23.17 -7.70 -4.56
N ILE A 47 -23.21 -6.53 -5.16
CA ILE A 47 -23.08 -5.24 -4.46
C ILE A 47 -24.42 -4.56 -4.58
N ASN A 48 -25.07 -4.28 -3.45
CA ASN A 48 -26.45 -3.78 -3.45
C ASN A 48 -26.52 -2.26 -3.58
N GLU A 49 -25.49 -1.54 -3.13
CA GLU A 49 -25.43 -0.09 -3.11
C GLU A 49 -24.14 0.42 -3.77
N PRO A 50 -24.15 1.60 -4.41
CA PRO A 50 -22.92 2.25 -4.85
C PRO A 50 -22.05 2.68 -3.66
N ASP A 51 -20.80 3.09 -3.93
CA ASP A 51 -19.86 3.67 -2.96
C ASP A 51 -19.57 2.78 -1.74
N GLN A 52 -19.45 1.48 -1.98
CA GLN A 52 -19.13 0.47 -0.98
C GLN A 52 -17.65 0.11 -1.00
N TYR A 53 -17.09 -0.22 0.17
CA TYR A 53 -15.72 -0.74 0.28
C TYR A 53 -15.78 -2.23 0.56
N ILE A 54 -15.50 -3.05 -0.44
CA ILE A 54 -15.56 -4.50 -0.33
C ILE A 54 -14.15 -5.06 -0.22
N CYS A 55 -13.91 -5.82 0.84
CA CYS A 55 -12.64 -6.46 1.09
C CYS A 55 -12.72 -7.98 1.01
N TYR A 56 -11.60 -8.64 0.70
CA TYR A 56 -11.49 -10.09 0.69
C TYR A 56 -10.06 -10.51 1.04
N THR A 57 -9.89 -11.53 1.89
CA THR A 57 -8.57 -12.09 2.20
C THR A 57 -8.56 -13.59 1.98
N ARG A 58 -7.43 -14.08 1.47
CA ARG A 58 -7.21 -15.50 1.22
C ARG A 58 -5.78 -15.92 1.59
N TYR A 59 -5.63 -17.19 1.94
CA TYR A 59 -4.34 -17.82 2.12
C TYR A 59 -3.64 -17.99 0.77
N LEU A 60 -2.31 -17.94 0.80
CA LEU A 60 -1.42 -18.30 -0.31
C LEU A 60 -0.93 -19.74 -0.14
N GLU A 61 -1.84 -20.69 0.07
CA GLU A 61 -1.50 -22.10 0.33
C GLU A 61 -0.84 -22.81 -0.86
N GLU A 62 -1.01 -22.25 -2.07
CA GLU A 62 -0.37 -22.75 -3.30
C GLU A 62 1.10 -22.35 -3.43
N LEU A 63 1.58 -21.44 -2.56
CA LEU A 63 2.93 -20.90 -2.58
C LEU A 63 3.62 -21.24 -1.24
N ASP A 64 4.80 -21.83 -1.27
CA ASP A 64 5.62 -21.99 -0.06
C ASP A 64 6.37 -20.68 0.26
N GLU A 65 7.61 -20.54 -0.18
CA GLU A 65 8.35 -19.27 -0.14
C GLU A 65 8.65 -18.83 -1.57
N VAL A 66 8.17 -17.64 -1.95
CA VAL A 66 8.40 -17.07 -3.28
C VAL A 66 8.70 -15.57 -3.21
N TYR A 67 9.21 -15.02 -4.30
CA TYR A 67 9.70 -13.66 -4.39
C TYR A 67 8.99 -12.92 -5.53
N VAL A 68 8.00 -12.11 -5.18
CA VAL A 68 7.15 -11.37 -6.12
C VAL A 68 7.95 -10.24 -6.75
N LEU A 69 7.98 -10.23 -8.08
CA LEU A 69 8.64 -9.21 -8.92
C LEU A 69 7.65 -8.15 -9.41
N SER A 70 6.39 -8.52 -9.60
CA SER A 70 5.35 -7.58 -10.00
C SER A 70 3.96 -8.07 -9.59
N THR A 71 3.06 -7.10 -9.40
CA THR A 71 1.63 -7.36 -9.23
C THR A 71 0.89 -6.66 -10.37
N LEU A 72 -0.13 -7.31 -10.91
CA LEU A 72 -1.10 -6.75 -11.84
C LEU A 72 -2.47 -6.76 -11.15
N ILE A 73 -3.21 -5.66 -11.21
CA ILE A 73 -4.62 -5.59 -10.81
C ILE A 73 -5.38 -5.18 -12.05
N GLU A 74 -6.42 -5.92 -12.38
CA GLU A 74 -7.32 -5.65 -13.49
C GLU A 74 -8.70 -5.38 -12.89
N ILE A 75 -9.22 -4.17 -13.02
CA ILE A 75 -10.55 -3.80 -12.49
C ILE A 75 -11.55 -3.58 -13.61
N ASN A 76 -12.81 -3.89 -13.34
CA ASN A 76 -13.90 -3.45 -14.16
C ASN A 76 -14.27 -2.00 -13.80
N HIS A 77 -13.76 -1.05 -14.60
CA HIS A 77 -14.02 0.37 -14.40
C HIS A 77 -15.50 0.76 -14.53
N ASP A 78 -16.40 -0.10 -15.03
CA ASP A 78 -17.85 0.13 -15.02
C ASP A 78 -18.49 -0.03 -13.64
N PHE A 79 -17.79 -0.63 -12.68
CA PHE A 79 -18.30 -0.87 -11.32
C PHE A 79 -17.35 -0.49 -10.19
N VAL A 80 -16.05 -0.31 -10.47
CA VAL A 80 -15.03 -0.06 -9.46
C VAL A 80 -14.32 1.27 -9.72
N HIS A 81 -14.22 2.13 -8.70
CA HIS A 81 -13.43 3.36 -8.73
C HIS A 81 -11.93 3.07 -8.67
N HIS A 82 -11.53 2.22 -7.72
CA HIS A 82 -10.16 1.75 -7.54
C HIS A 82 -10.14 0.46 -6.73
N ALA A 83 -9.03 -0.26 -6.79
CA ALA A 83 -8.80 -1.45 -6.00
C ALA A 83 -7.38 -1.51 -5.48
N ASP A 84 -7.22 -2.12 -4.31
CA ASP A 84 -5.94 -2.26 -3.64
C ASP A 84 -5.66 -3.73 -3.33
N LEU A 85 -4.37 -4.05 -3.29
CA LEU A 85 -3.87 -5.39 -3.02
C LEU A 85 -2.79 -5.30 -1.96
N GLY A 86 -2.95 -5.93 -0.81
CA GLY A 86 -1.94 -6.00 0.25
C GLY A 86 -1.64 -7.43 0.67
N PHE A 87 -0.68 -7.60 1.59
CA PHE A 87 -0.30 -8.90 2.15
C PHE A 87 -0.40 -8.87 3.67
N CYS A 88 -0.61 -10.02 4.31
CA CYS A 88 -0.68 -10.05 5.75
C CYS A 88 -0.29 -11.37 6.40
N GLU A 89 0.06 -11.28 7.68
CA GLU A 89 0.37 -12.44 8.50
C GLU A 89 -0.89 -13.17 8.93
N GLU A 90 -1.81 -12.46 9.55
CA GLU A 90 -3.06 -13.01 10.06
C GLU A 90 -4.21 -12.05 9.74
N PRO A 91 -5.20 -12.45 8.94
CA PRO A 91 -6.41 -11.65 8.72
C PRO A 91 -7.20 -11.55 10.02
N GLU A 92 -8.03 -10.51 10.12
CA GLU A 92 -9.07 -10.47 11.15
C GLU A 92 -10.02 -11.68 11.00
N ASP A 93 -10.61 -12.15 12.10
CA ASP A 93 -11.42 -13.38 12.07
C ASP A 93 -12.60 -13.27 11.10
N PHE A 94 -13.20 -12.08 11.02
CA PHE A 94 -14.28 -11.74 10.08
C PHE A 94 -13.82 -11.58 8.62
N ALA A 95 -12.51 -11.40 8.40
CA ALA A 95 -11.91 -11.21 7.09
C ALA A 95 -11.59 -12.55 6.40
N SER A 96 -11.88 -13.67 7.05
CA SER A 96 -11.56 -15.00 6.54
C SER A 96 -12.65 -15.54 5.59
N HIS A 97 -12.24 -15.83 4.34
CA HIS A 97 -12.94 -16.66 3.35
C HIS A 97 -14.20 -16.13 2.65
N GLN A 98 -14.76 -14.98 3.05
CA GLN A 98 -15.87 -14.33 2.32
C GLN A 98 -15.60 -12.84 2.18
N PRO A 99 -16.04 -12.20 1.07
CA PRO A 99 -15.97 -10.75 0.97
C PRO A 99 -16.82 -10.06 2.04
N TRP A 100 -16.39 -8.90 2.52
CA TRP A 100 -17.12 -8.11 3.51
C TRP A 100 -17.03 -6.61 3.24
N GLU A 101 -18.02 -5.86 3.72
CA GLU A 101 -18.01 -4.39 3.71
C GLU A 101 -17.04 -3.87 4.79
N CYS A 102 -15.91 -3.32 4.37
CA CYS A 102 -14.78 -2.96 5.24
C CYS A 102 -14.68 -1.46 5.55
N SER A 103 -15.56 -0.61 4.99
CA SER A 103 -15.53 0.85 5.22
C SER A 103 -15.51 1.26 6.69
N LYS A 104 -16.22 0.51 7.56
CA LYS A 104 -16.36 0.84 8.98
C LYS A 104 -15.19 0.41 9.85
N THR A 105 -14.51 -0.68 9.49
CA THR A 105 -13.44 -1.24 10.32
C THR A 105 -12.07 -0.84 9.81
N ARG A 106 -11.88 -0.77 8.48
CA ARG A 106 -10.56 -0.63 7.81
C ARG A 106 -9.46 -1.48 8.49
N LYS A 107 -9.88 -2.64 9.00
CA LYS A 107 -9.02 -3.62 9.68
C LYS A 107 -9.01 -4.87 8.82
N TYR A 108 -7.90 -5.03 8.14
CA TYR A 108 -7.64 -6.11 7.19
C TYR A 108 -6.93 -7.26 7.87
N CYS A 109 -6.07 -6.93 8.85
CA CYS A 109 -5.08 -7.82 9.43
C CYS A 109 -4.97 -7.57 10.92
N LYS A 110 -4.89 -8.64 11.70
CA LYS A 110 -4.67 -8.57 13.15
C LYS A 110 -3.32 -7.91 13.42
N GLY A 111 -3.29 -7.04 14.43
CA GLY A 111 -2.09 -6.31 14.82
C GLY A 111 -1.73 -5.11 13.94
N GLY A 112 -2.61 -4.71 13.01
CA GLY A 112 -2.42 -3.56 12.12
C GLY A 112 -1.75 -3.93 10.80
N ALA A 113 -1.47 -2.92 9.97
CA ALA A 113 -0.99 -3.01 8.59
C ALA A 113 0.46 -3.57 8.44
N VAL A 114 0.76 -4.72 9.06
CA VAL A 114 1.96 -5.49 8.78
C VAL A 114 1.77 -6.14 7.41
N GLY A 115 2.45 -5.60 6.39
CA GLY A 115 2.44 -6.13 5.03
C GLY A 115 1.35 -5.60 4.10
N VAL A 116 0.44 -4.74 4.57
CA VAL A 116 -0.60 -4.17 3.72
C VAL A 116 0.00 -3.05 2.89
N TYR A 117 0.70 -3.44 1.84
CA TYR A 117 1.12 -2.53 0.79
C TYR A 117 -0.07 -2.27 -0.10
N PHE A 118 -0.85 -1.21 0.12
CA PHE A 118 -1.95 -0.91 -0.80
C PHE A 118 -1.40 -0.50 -2.17
N PHE A 119 -1.28 -1.46 -3.08
CA PHE A 119 -0.89 -1.21 -4.46
C PHE A 119 -2.11 -0.83 -5.29
N VAL A 120 -2.67 0.33 -5.00
CA VAL A 120 -3.92 0.83 -5.58
C VAL A 120 -3.83 1.00 -7.08
N ASP A 121 -4.84 0.53 -7.80
CA ASP A 121 -4.92 0.56 -9.26
C ASP A 121 -4.87 1.98 -9.84
N TYR A 122 -5.52 2.95 -9.18
CA TYR A 122 -5.48 4.37 -9.57
C TYR A 122 -4.04 4.95 -9.63
N TYR A 123 -3.07 4.35 -8.94
CA TYR A 123 -1.67 4.79 -8.90
C TYR A 123 -0.73 3.97 -9.79
N ARG A 124 -1.28 3.04 -10.57
CA ARG A 124 -0.51 2.25 -11.54
C ARG A 124 -0.57 2.95 -12.91
N PRO A 125 0.31 2.60 -13.86
CA PRO A 125 0.02 2.92 -15.26
C PRO A 125 -1.37 2.38 -15.62
N GLU A 126 -2.01 2.92 -16.65
CA GLU A 126 -3.39 2.54 -17.06
C GLU A 126 -3.61 1.02 -17.22
N ASN A 127 -2.54 0.24 -17.36
CA ASN A 127 -2.58 -1.21 -17.44
C ASN A 127 -2.59 -1.93 -16.07
N GLY A 128 -2.68 -1.21 -14.95
CA GLY A 128 -2.76 -1.81 -13.62
C GLY A 128 -1.49 -2.58 -13.19
N LEU A 129 -0.33 -2.37 -13.81
CA LEU A 129 0.89 -3.14 -13.54
C LEU A 129 1.89 -2.37 -12.67
N MET A 130 2.23 -2.94 -11.52
CA MET A 130 3.30 -2.46 -10.64
C MET A 130 4.47 -3.45 -10.66
N ARG A 131 5.68 -2.96 -10.98
CA ARG A 131 6.92 -3.74 -10.96
C ARG A 131 7.86 -3.22 -9.88
N PHE A 132 8.42 -4.13 -9.10
CA PHE A 132 9.55 -3.78 -8.24
C PHE A 132 10.78 -3.47 -9.12
N PRO A 133 11.67 -2.57 -8.67
CA PRO A 133 12.92 -2.32 -9.36
C PRO A 133 13.79 -3.57 -9.46
N LYS A 134 14.81 -3.50 -10.33
CA LYS A 134 15.83 -4.54 -10.43
C LYS A 134 16.39 -4.88 -9.04
N ASP A 135 16.58 -6.18 -8.81
CA ASP A 135 17.13 -6.77 -7.58
C ASP A 135 16.27 -6.59 -6.31
N VAL A 136 15.04 -6.08 -6.45
CA VAL A 136 14.05 -5.98 -5.37
C VAL A 136 12.90 -6.94 -5.64
N SER A 137 12.47 -7.66 -4.62
CA SER A 137 11.27 -8.51 -4.65
C SER A 137 10.56 -8.49 -3.30
N LEU A 138 9.27 -8.79 -3.28
CA LEU A 138 8.54 -9.03 -2.04
C LEU A 138 8.49 -10.53 -1.74
N LYS A 139 9.08 -10.95 -0.62
CA LYS A 139 9.00 -12.31 -0.09
C LYS A 139 7.59 -12.59 0.46
N VAL A 140 6.92 -13.61 -0.07
CA VAL A 140 5.57 -14.03 0.32
C VAL A 140 5.41 -15.55 0.30
N GLY A 141 4.28 -16.01 0.81
CA GLY A 141 3.84 -17.40 0.72
C GLY A 141 3.64 -18.04 2.09
N PHE A 142 3.15 -19.27 2.09
CA PHE A 142 2.57 -19.96 3.25
C PHE A 142 3.53 -20.09 4.45
N SER A 143 4.83 -20.28 4.21
CA SER A 143 5.85 -20.40 5.25
C SER A 143 6.40 -19.05 5.73
N THR A 144 5.93 -17.94 5.17
CA THR A 144 6.42 -16.59 5.48
C THR A 144 5.46 -15.83 6.39
N ILE A 145 5.88 -14.67 6.91
CA ILE A 145 4.96 -13.75 7.58
C ILE A 145 3.96 -13.08 6.61
N MET A 146 4.20 -13.11 5.30
CA MET A 146 3.30 -12.56 4.27
C MET A 146 2.53 -13.72 3.60
N ARG A 147 1.78 -14.47 4.40
CA ARG A 147 1.13 -15.73 3.98
C ARG A 147 -0.31 -15.58 3.49
N HIS A 148 -0.86 -14.38 3.62
CA HIS A 148 -2.17 -14.02 3.09
C HIS A 148 -2.05 -12.87 2.12
N ILE A 149 -3.00 -12.80 1.20
CA ILE A 149 -3.20 -11.67 0.32
C ILE A 149 -4.59 -11.10 0.54
N THR A 150 -4.65 -9.78 0.70
CA THR A 150 -5.88 -9.02 0.96
C THR A 150 -6.17 -8.09 -0.21
N PHE A 151 -7.43 -8.01 -0.56
CA PHE A 151 -7.97 -7.14 -1.60
C PHE A 151 -8.93 -6.15 -0.97
N GLU A 152 -8.93 -4.92 -1.46
CA GLU A 152 -9.94 -3.90 -1.21
C GLU A 152 -10.44 -3.36 -2.54
N MET A 153 -11.73 -3.10 -2.66
CA MET A 153 -12.30 -2.37 -3.79
C MET A 153 -13.27 -1.31 -3.33
N HIS A 154 -13.14 -0.12 -3.89
CA HIS A 154 -14.14 0.93 -3.76
C HIS A 154 -15.06 0.89 -4.98
N THR A 155 -16.31 0.50 -4.77
CA THR A 155 -17.30 0.35 -5.83
C THR A 155 -17.89 1.71 -6.19
N LYS A 156 -18.25 1.91 -7.46
CA LYS A 156 -18.96 3.11 -7.95
C LYS A 156 -20.44 2.86 -8.22
N ALA A 157 -20.82 1.60 -8.36
CA ALA A 157 -22.14 1.18 -8.78
C ALA A 157 -22.52 -0.16 -8.14
N ALA A 158 -23.83 -0.36 -7.98
CA ALA A 158 -24.38 -1.65 -7.61
C ALA A 158 -24.11 -2.70 -8.69
N VAL A 159 -23.87 -3.94 -8.27
CA VAL A 159 -23.62 -5.11 -9.12
C VAL A 159 -24.74 -6.11 -8.88
N THR A 160 -25.75 -6.07 -9.75
CA THR A 160 -26.92 -6.96 -9.70
C THR A 160 -26.65 -8.31 -10.34
N ASP A 161 -25.71 -8.35 -11.28
CA ASP A 161 -25.27 -9.54 -12.00
C ASP A 161 -23.82 -9.92 -11.59
N ALA A 162 -23.70 -10.90 -10.68
CA ALA A 162 -22.42 -11.37 -10.16
C ALA A 162 -21.77 -12.46 -11.03
N HIS A 163 -22.07 -12.57 -12.32
CA HIS A 163 -21.48 -13.61 -13.16
C HIS A 163 -20.00 -13.37 -13.52
N TYR A 164 -19.43 -12.18 -13.23
CA TYR A 164 -18.03 -11.87 -13.55
C TYR A 164 -17.26 -11.31 -12.34
N PRO A 165 -15.98 -11.68 -12.18
CA PRO A 165 -15.12 -11.06 -11.17
C PRO A 165 -14.87 -9.60 -11.52
N LEU A 166 -15.13 -8.71 -10.56
CA LEU A 166 -14.92 -7.26 -10.73
C LEU A 166 -13.44 -6.87 -10.69
N ILE A 167 -12.62 -7.75 -10.12
CA ILE A 167 -11.19 -7.59 -9.96
C ILE A 167 -10.51 -8.92 -10.22
N ASN A 168 -9.40 -8.88 -10.94
CA ASN A 168 -8.43 -9.96 -10.97
C ASN A 168 -7.07 -9.43 -10.54
N ALA A 169 -6.30 -10.23 -9.80
CA ALA A 169 -4.88 -9.96 -9.60
C ALA A 169 -4.02 -11.04 -10.21
N THR A 170 -2.83 -10.64 -10.68
CA THR A 170 -1.79 -11.58 -11.08
C THR A 170 -0.49 -11.25 -10.33
N LEU A 171 0.06 -12.25 -9.65
CA LEU A 171 1.41 -12.19 -9.10
C LEU A 171 2.40 -12.77 -10.10
N THR A 172 3.46 -12.04 -10.40
CA THR A 172 4.63 -12.59 -11.12
C THR A 172 5.77 -12.73 -10.13
N PHE A 173 6.36 -13.92 -10.03
CA PHE A 173 7.34 -14.25 -9.00
C PHE A 173 8.41 -15.23 -9.49
N ILE A 174 9.49 -15.32 -8.72
CA ILE A 174 10.56 -16.31 -8.86
C ILE A 174 10.68 -17.12 -7.56
N LYS A 175 11.33 -18.28 -7.62
CA LYS A 175 11.54 -19.18 -6.47
C LYS A 175 12.87 -18.96 -5.74
N THR A 176 13.72 -18.09 -6.27
CA THR A 176 15.02 -17.76 -5.68
C THR A 176 15.03 -16.30 -5.23
N PRO A 177 15.69 -15.97 -4.11
CA PRO A 177 15.74 -14.61 -3.62
C PRO A 177 16.43 -13.67 -4.60
N THR A 178 15.93 -12.44 -4.67
CA THR A 178 16.68 -11.33 -5.26
C THR A 178 17.73 -10.81 -4.26
N LYS A 179 18.36 -9.66 -4.55
CA LYS A 179 19.31 -9.05 -3.60
C LYS A 179 18.60 -8.44 -2.39
N TYR A 180 17.42 -7.85 -2.61
CA TYR A 180 16.71 -7.07 -1.61
C TYR A 180 15.27 -7.53 -1.45
N ASN A 181 14.85 -7.75 -0.20
CA ASN A 181 13.44 -7.88 0.12
C ASN A 181 12.80 -6.51 0.26
N TYR A 182 11.59 -6.37 -0.25
CA TYR A 182 10.83 -5.13 -0.20
C TYR A 182 10.29 -4.81 1.20
N GLN A 183 10.28 -3.51 1.53
CA GLN A 183 9.79 -2.95 2.77
C GLN A 183 9.22 -1.55 2.56
N SER A 184 8.28 -1.11 3.41
CA SER A 184 7.84 0.28 3.52
C SER A 184 8.31 0.94 4.83
N HIS A 185 8.62 2.23 4.77
CA HIS A 185 8.77 3.11 5.92
C HIS A 185 7.88 4.35 5.78
N LEU A 186 6.95 4.54 6.71
CA LEU A 186 5.98 5.64 6.71
C LEU A 186 6.49 6.82 7.54
N LEU A 187 6.50 8.01 6.94
CA LEU A 187 6.57 9.27 7.66
C LEU A 187 5.16 9.88 7.69
N LEU A 188 4.69 10.23 8.89
CA LEU A 188 3.34 10.67 9.16
C LEU A 188 3.35 12.00 9.92
N THR A 189 2.28 12.77 9.79
CA THR A 189 2.04 13.96 10.63
C THR A 189 0.73 13.79 11.39
N ASP A 190 0.70 14.27 12.63
CA ASP A 190 -0.53 14.42 13.42
C ASP A 190 -0.72 15.89 13.84
N GLY A 191 -1.83 16.21 14.50
CA GLY A 191 -2.18 17.56 14.93
C GLY A 191 -3.03 18.29 13.89
N PHE A 192 -2.66 19.52 13.54
CA PHE A 192 -3.46 20.32 12.61
C PHE A 192 -2.65 21.32 11.79
N ILE A 193 -3.18 21.64 10.61
CA ILE A 193 -2.80 22.80 9.80
C ILE A 193 -3.55 24.01 10.36
N PRO A 194 -2.87 25.10 10.77
CA PRO A 194 -3.56 26.27 11.29
C PRO A 194 -4.45 26.95 10.24
N ALA A 195 -5.46 27.70 10.67
CA ALA A 195 -6.37 28.43 9.78
C ALA A 195 -5.65 29.48 8.90
N ASN A 196 -6.27 29.86 7.79
CA ASN A 196 -5.89 30.97 6.90
C ASN A 196 -4.44 30.89 6.37
N LYS A 197 -4.05 29.76 5.81
CA LYS A 197 -2.70 29.53 5.23
C LYS A 197 -2.70 29.66 3.73
N GLU A 198 -3.20 30.78 3.21
CA GLU A 198 -3.26 31.04 1.76
C GLU A 198 -1.88 31.20 1.13
N LYS A 199 -0.88 31.58 1.94
CA LYS A 199 0.54 31.69 1.52
C LYS A 199 1.33 30.39 1.69
N GLY A 200 0.70 29.33 2.17
CA GLY A 200 1.35 28.05 2.44
C GLY A 200 1.63 27.78 3.92
N TYR A 201 1.56 26.51 4.29
CA TYR A 201 2.00 25.95 5.55
C TYR A 201 2.77 24.65 5.30
N PHE A 202 3.98 24.52 5.85
CA PHE A 202 4.74 23.27 5.79
C PHE A 202 4.45 22.44 7.04
N ALA A 203 3.92 21.24 6.85
CA ALA A 203 3.93 20.21 7.87
C ALA A 203 5.18 19.35 7.70
N GLU A 204 5.94 19.17 8.77
CA GLU A 204 7.29 18.59 8.71
C GLU A 204 7.37 17.31 9.56
N VAL A 205 8.05 16.30 9.04
CA VAL A 205 8.29 15.03 9.74
C VAL A 205 9.74 14.60 9.53
N ALA A 206 10.44 14.23 10.60
CA ALA A 206 11.78 13.68 10.50
C ALA A 206 12.07 12.69 11.63
N CYS A 207 12.67 11.55 11.28
CA CYS A 207 13.15 10.57 12.25
C CYS A 207 14.51 10.01 11.88
N ARG A 208 15.29 9.69 12.91
CA ARG A 208 16.57 8.99 12.75
C ARG A 208 16.34 7.54 12.38
N TRP A 209 17.00 7.08 11.33
CA TRP A 209 17.04 5.69 10.91
C TRP A 209 17.91 4.88 11.87
N SER A 210 17.30 3.89 12.53
CA SER A 210 17.94 3.05 13.54
C SER A 210 18.01 1.56 13.16
N LYS A 211 17.64 1.23 11.92
CA LYS A 211 17.65 -0.13 11.37
C LYS A 211 18.90 -0.36 10.52
N PRO A 212 19.20 -1.61 10.12
CA PRO A 212 20.27 -1.90 9.17
C PRO A 212 20.12 -1.10 7.87
N ASP A 213 21.21 -1.03 7.10
CA ASP A 213 21.26 -0.29 5.85
C ASP A 213 20.27 -0.85 4.81
N VAL A 214 19.65 0.05 4.07
CA VAL A 214 18.64 -0.25 3.05
C VAL A 214 18.84 0.64 1.82
N VAL A 215 18.15 0.31 0.73
CA VAL A 215 18.06 1.16 -0.46
C VAL A 215 16.65 1.70 -0.62
N ALA A 216 16.49 3.02 -0.73
CA ALA A 216 15.22 3.68 -1.03
C ALA A 216 15.11 3.89 -2.54
N PHE A 217 14.04 3.41 -3.16
CA PHE A 217 13.91 3.40 -4.63
C PHE A 217 12.67 4.10 -5.17
N ALA A 218 11.65 4.31 -4.34
CA ALA A 218 10.47 5.08 -4.70
C ALA A 218 9.85 5.68 -3.44
N VAL A 219 9.00 6.68 -3.62
CA VAL A 219 8.23 7.30 -2.56
C VAL A 219 6.80 7.47 -3.00
N GLN A 220 5.87 7.07 -2.15
CA GLN A 220 4.46 7.32 -2.33
C GLN A 220 4.01 8.41 -1.36
N VAL A 221 3.43 9.47 -1.91
CA VAL A 221 2.91 10.60 -1.13
C VAL A 221 1.39 10.55 -1.18
N HIS A 222 0.74 10.78 -0.05
CA HIS A 222 -0.72 10.88 0.08
C HIS A 222 -1.11 12.12 0.86
N THR A 223 -1.97 12.94 0.23
CA THR A 223 -2.59 14.15 0.78
C THR A 223 -4.05 14.20 0.33
N HIS A 224 -4.93 14.82 1.09
CA HIS A 224 -6.28 15.17 0.68
C HIS A 224 -6.31 16.57 0.00
N HIS A 225 -7.39 17.32 0.19
CA HIS A 225 -7.77 18.48 -0.61
C HIS A 225 -6.81 19.68 -0.54
N TYR A 226 -6.12 19.89 0.57
CA TYR A 226 -5.27 21.07 0.78
C TYR A 226 -3.81 20.84 0.39
N GLY A 227 -3.43 19.60 0.08
CA GLY A 227 -2.07 19.25 -0.30
C GLY A 227 -1.65 19.94 -1.60
N TYR A 228 -0.48 20.57 -1.60
CA TYR A 228 0.09 21.21 -2.78
C TYR A 228 1.33 20.48 -3.29
N MET A 229 2.28 20.20 -2.40
CA MET A 229 3.56 19.59 -2.75
C MET A 229 4.12 18.80 -1.57
N ALA A 230 4.92 17.77 -1.83
CA ALA A 230 5.71 17.11 -0.81
C ALA A 230 7.16 16.93 -1.28
N ASP A 231 8.08 17.29 -0.40
CA ASP A 231 9.52 17.05 -0.58
C ASP A 231 10.00 16.03 0.44
N VAL A 232 10.83 15.09 -0.01
CA VAL A 232 11.29 13.95 0.78
C VAL A 232 12.80 13.84 0.67
N TYR A 233 13.47 13.65 1.80
CA TYR A 233 14.92 13.76 1.92
C TYR A 233 15.52 12.62 2.75
N ARG A 234 16.77 12.31 2.43
CA ARG A 234 17.73 11.73 3.38
C ARG A 234 18.66 12.83 3.85
N VAL A 235 18.85 12.97 5.15
CA VAL A 235 19.85 13.84 5.75
C VAL A 235 20.96 12.99 6.36
N ARG A 236 22.21 13.22 5.94
CA ARG A 236 23.40 12.54 6.46
C ARG A 236 24.49 13.57 6.73
N ASN A 237 24.96 13.66 7.96
CA ASN A 237 26.01 14.62 8.36
C ASN A 237 25.69 16.06 7.90
N GLY A 238 24.44 16.50 8.09
CA GLY A 238 23.95 17.81 7.66
C GLY A 238 23.73 17.99 6.15
N THR A 239 24.05 17.00 5.32
CA THR A 239 23.79 17.04 3.87
C THR A 239 22.40 16.54 3.57
N TRP A 240 21.55 17.41 3.02
CA TRP A 240 20.19 17.09 2.57
C TRP A 240 20.23 16.57 1.14
N THR A 241 19.88 15.30 0.96
CA THR A 241 19.73 14.66 -0.36
C THR A 241 18.25 14.54 -0.66
N LEU A 242 17.78 15.28 -1.66
CA LEU A 242 16.40 15.17 -2.15
C LEU A 242 16.20 13.77 -2.76
N MET A 243 15.22 13.05 -2.26
CA MET A 243 14.75 11.79 -2.85
C MET A 243 13.66 12.05 -3.88
N VAL A 244 12.63 12.82 -3.51
CA VAL A 244 11.47 13.12 -4.36
C VAL A 244 10.96 14.52 -4.01
N SER A 245 10.57 15.27 -5.05
CA SER A 245 9.77 16.51 -4.95
C SER A 245 8.55 16.31 -5.83
N GLN A 246 7.36 16.25 -5.24
CA GLN A 246 6.14 15.86 -5.94
C GLN A 246 5.01 16.86 -5.71
N LEU A 247 4.45 17.38 -6.80
CA LEU A 247 3.20 18.13 -6.78
C LEU A 247 2.04 17.18 -6.41
N THR A 248 1.34 17.47 -5.33
CA THR A 248 0.18 16.70 -4.84
C THR A 248 -1.15 17.39 -5.10
N GLN A 249 -1.14 18.66 -5.54
CA GLN A 249 -2.37 19.38 -5.85
C GLN A 249 -3.25 18.61 -6.86
N GLY A 250 -4.51 18.38 -6.47
CA GLY A 250 -5.48 17.63 -7.28
C GLY A 250 -5.18 16.14 -7.41
N LYS A 251 -4.25 15.61 -6.62
CA LYS A 251 -3.87 14.20 -6.60
C LYS A 251 -3.96 13.69 -5.16
N ALA A 252 -4.88 12.77 -4.90
CA ALA A 252 -4.99 12.19 -3.57
C ALA A 252 -3.70 11.46 -3.16
N LYS A 253 -3.07 10.74 -4.10
CA LYS A 253 -1.86 9.97 -3.83
C LYS A 253 -1.07 9.68 -5.09
N VAL A 254 0.25 9.64 -4.98
CA VAL A 254 1.18 9.52 -6.12
C VAL A 254 2.39 8.70 -5.71
N LEU A 255 2.70 7.65 -6.48
CA LEU A 255 3.95 6.89 -6.36
C LEU A 255 4.98 7.42 -7.37
N VAL A 256 6.17 7.76 -6.88
CA VAL A 256 7.24 8.39 -7.66
C VAL A 256 8.54 7.62 -7.45
N PRO A 257 9.17 7.09 -8.51
CA PRO A 257 10.53 6.55 -8.40
C PRO A 257 11.52 7.63 -7.99
N VAL A 258 12.53 7.26 -7.20
CA VAL A 258 13.62 8.19 -6.86
C VAL A 258 14.40 8.54 -8.15
N PRO A 259 14.48 9.83 -8.53
CA PRO A 259 15.19 10.24 -9.73
C PRO A 259 16.68 9.88 -9.64
N GLY A 260 17.22 9.29 -10.70
CA GLY A 260 18.61 8.83 -10.73
C GLY A 260 18.83 7.44 -10.11
N GLY A 261 17.77 6.79 -9.61
CA GLY A 261 17.82 5.42 -9.09
C GLY A 261 17.84 5.35 -7.57
N ALA A 262 18.05 4.14 -7.04
CA ALA A 262 17.96 3.89 -5.61
C ALA A 262 19.07 4.61 -4.81
N ILE A 263 18.71 5.17 -3.66
CA ILE A 263 19.62 5.86 -2.73
C ILE A 263 19.84 4.98 -1.51
N ASP A 264 21.08 4.94 -1.01
CA ASP A 264 21.40 4.24 0.24
C ASP A 264 20.91 5.04 1.48
N VAL A 265 20.26 4.34 2.39
CA VAL A 265 19.89 4.85 3.73
C VAL A 265 20.63 4.00 4.76
N ARG A 266 21.43 4.66 5.58
CA ARG A 266 22.32 4.02 6.55
C ARG A 266 21.89 4.30 7.97
N GLN A 267 22.26 3.41 8.87
CA GLN A 267 22.03 3.64 10.29
C GLN A 267 22.61 5.00 10.73
N GLY A 268 21.78 5.81 11.38
CA GLY A 268 22.13 7.16 11.82
C GLY A 268 21.68 8.28 10.88
N ASP A 269 21.34 7.99 9.62
CA ASP A 269 20.69 8.95 8.72
C ASP A 269 19.36 9.44 9.29
N VAL A 270 18.86 10.55 8.75
CA VAL A 270 17.52 11.03 9.05
C VAL A 270 16.68 11.01 7.78
N LEU A 271 15.54 10.35 7.85
CA LEU A 271 14.51 10.40 6.81
C LEU A 271 13.57 11.53 7.18
N ALA A 272 13.39 12.48 6.27
CA ALA A 272 12.60 13.68 6.50
C ALA A 272 11.67 13.96 5.32
N ALA A 273 10.48 14.48 5.60
CA ALA A 273 9.57 14.97 4.59
C ALA A 273 8.88 16.26 5.05
N LYS A 274 8.56 17.13 4.10
CA LYS A 274 7.70 18.29 4.33
C LYS A 274 6.60 18.32 3.30
N CYS A 275 5.36 18.49 3.75
CA CYS A 275 4.20 18.70 2.88
C CYS A 275 3.77 20.16 2.94
N LEU A 276 3.67 20.82 1.79
CA LEU A 276 3.11 22.16 1.64
C LEU A 276 1.59 22.06 1.50
N PHE A 277 0.88 22.77 2.37
CA PHE A 277 -0.57 22.91 2.34
C PHE A 277 -0.97 24.35 2.07
N ILE A 278 -2.03 24.54 1.28
CA ILE A 278 -2.61 25.86 1.01
C ILE A 278 -4.10 25.80 1.37
N THR A 279 -4.53 26.63 2.31
CA THR A 279 -5.94 26.67 2.73
C THR A 279 -6.42 28.10 2.98
N LYS A 280 -7.66 28.37 2.58
CA LYS A 280 -8.39 29.62 2.86
C LYS A 280 -9.36 29.46 4.03
N ASP A 281 -9.37 28.28 4.66
CA ASP A 281 -10.34 27.96 5.69
C ASP A 281 -10.04 28.77 6.95
N ASN A 282 -11.11 29.33 7.52
CA ASN A 282 -11.04 30.11 8.75
C ASN A 282 -10.93 29.24 10.01
N LYS A 283 -10.96 27.91 9.87
CA LYS A 283 -10.77 26.93 10.95
C LYS A 283 -9.52 26.09 10.68
N PRO A 284 -8.83 25.62 11.73
CA PRO A 284 -7.75 24.65 11.57
C PRO A 284 -8.24 23.35 10.93
N VAL A 285 -7.41 22.77 10.07
CA VAL A 285 -7.68 21.47 9.43
C VAL A 285 -6.91 20.39 10.18
N ARG A 286 -7.62 19.40 10.72
CA ARG A 286 -7.00 18.32 11.50
C ARG A 286 -6.35 17.29 10.57
N PHE A 287 -5.20 16.76 10.96
CA PHE A 287 -4.63 15.57 10.30
C PHE A 287 -5.41 14.31 10.68
N GLY A 288 -5.79 13.49 9.70
CA GLY A 288 -6.55 12.26 9.93
C GLY A 288 -7.11 11.58 8.68
N GLN A 289 -7.92 10.54 8.87
CA GLN A 289 -8.36 9.63 7.81
C GLN A 289 -9.60 10.04 7.02
N SER A 290 -10.37 10.99 7.53
CA SER A 290 -11.61 11.42 6.88
C SER A 290 -11.35 12.40 5.74
N ASP A 291 -12.29 12.46 4.79
CA ASP A 291 -12.21 13.37 3.64
C ASP A 291 -12.13 14.86 4.04
N GLY A 292 -12.83 15.26 5.10
CA GLY A 292 -12.74 16.62 5.68
C GLY A 292 -11.52 16.86 6.58
N GLN A 293 -10.63 15.88 6.69
CA GLN A 293 -9.33 15.98 7.35
C GLN A 293 -8.23 16.00 6.30
N GLU A 294 -6.99 16.18 6.74
CA GLU A 294 -5.85 16.23 5.83
C GLU A 294 -4.81 15.15 6.19
N MET A 295 -3.89 14.83 5.28
CA MET A 295 -2.79 13.90 5.53
C MET A 295 -1.48 14.43 4.94
N CYS A 296 -0.38 14.13 5.63
CA CYS A 296 0.96 14.11 5.02
C CYS A 296 1.53 12.73 5.30
N ASN A 297 1.12 11.76 4.47
CA ASN A 297 1.62 10.39 4.57
C ASN A 297 2.64 10.16 3.46
N VAL A 298 3.88 9.93 3.86
CA VAL A 298 4.99 9.68 2.94
C VAL A 298 5.51 8.27 3.19
N ASP A 299 5.20 7.37 2.27
CA ASP A 299 5.63 5.98 2.27
C ASP A 299 6.90 5.83 1.42
N ILE A 300 8.04 5.66 2.07
CA ILE A 300 9.33 5.41 1.44
C ILE A 300 9.46 3.91 1.18
N GLN A 301 9.62 3.57 -0.10
CA GLN A 301 9.72 2.20 -0.59
C GLN A 301 11.19 1.76 -0.55
N LEU A 302 11.47 0.73 0.24
CA LEU A 302 12.80 0.29 0.65
C LEU A 302 13.08 -1.15 0.20
N GLY A 303 14.36 -1.44 -0.05
CA GLY A 303 14.90 -2.78 -0.21
C GLY A 303 15.94 -3.06 0.87
N TYR A 304 15.83 -4.19 1.58
CA TYR A 304 16.79 -4.63 2.61
C TYR A 304 17.37 -6.00 2.27
N GLU A 305 18.61 -6.28 2.66
CA GLU A 305 19.22 -7.60 2.45
C GLU A 305 18.56 -8.67 3.33
N PHE A 306 18.28 -9.85 2.78
CA PHE A 306 17.58 -10.95 3.48
C PHE A 306 18.20 -11.36 4.82
N LYS A 307 19.51 -11.21 5.00
CA LYS A 307 20.20 -11.44 6.29
C LYS A 307 19.68 -10.58 7.46
N HIS A 308 18.92 -9.53 7.17
CA HIS A 308 18.35 -8.60 8.14
C HIS A 308 16.84 -8.78 8.38
N GLU A 309 16.21 -9.83 7.84
CA GLU A 309 14.76 -10.09 7.91
C GLU A 309 14.16 -9.93 9.32
N ASP A 310 14.85 -10.38 10.37
CA ASP A 310 14.41 -10.23 11.76
C ASP A 310 14.18 -8.77 12.20
N ARG A 311 14.84 -7.80 11.56
CA ARG A 311 14.71 -6.35 11.83
C ARG A 311 13.59 -5.69 11.02
N PHE A 312 13.03 -6.41 10.04
CA PHE A 312 12.05 -5.91 9.07
C PHE A 312 10.76 -6.72 9.02
N LYS A 313 10.49 -7.56 10.03
CA LYS A 313 9.21 -8.30 10.17
C LYS A 313 7.96 -7.41 10.19
N ARG A 314 8.11 -6.12 10.50
CA ARG A 314 7.01 -5.15 10.52
C ARG A 314 7.38 -3.87 9.80
N SER A 315 6.40 -3.31 9.10
CA SER A 315 6.39 -1.93 8.63
C SER A 315 6.85 -1.00 9.74
N SER A 316 7.70 -0.04 9.39
CA SER A 316 8.18 0.97 10.34
C SER A 316 7.52 2.30 10.02
N ALA A 317 7.19 3.07 11.05
CA ALA A 317 6.64 4.38 10.89
C ALA A 317 7.29 5.37 11.86
N CYS A 318 7.23 6.64 11.50
CA CYS A 318 7.61 7.79 12.31
C CYS A 318 6.49 8.82 12.21
N MET A 319 6.23 9.54 13.30
CA MET A 319 5.21 10.57 13.34
C MET A 319 5.71 11.77 14.13
N THR A 320 5.40 12.97 13.64
CA THR A 320 5.65 14.25 14.33
C THR A 320 4.34 15.01 14.49
N GLN A 321 4.23 15.79 15.57
CA GLN A 321 3.04 16.54 15.91
C GLN A 321 3.12 17.98 15.38
N GLN A 322 2.07 18.44 14.71
CA GLN A 322 1.99 19.75 14.07
C GLN A 322 1.00 20.66 14.82
N PRO A 323 1.28 21.96 14.97
CA PRO A 323 2.43 22.71 14.45
C PRO A 323 3.65 22.73 15.38
N GLU A 324 3.68 21.88 16.41
CA GLU A 324 4.72 21.89 17.44
C GLU A 324 6.10 21.51 16.91
N PHE A 325 6.16 20.62 15.92
CA PHE A 325 7.39 20.18 15.30
C PHE A 325 7.73 21.01 14.05
N SER A 326 8.97 21.49 14.00
CA SER A 326 9.63 21.97 12.80
C SER A 326 11.06 21.42 12.70
N PHE A 327 11.59 21.30 11.49
CA PHE A 327 13.00 21.01 11.22
C PHE A 327 13.97 21.96 11.92
N CYS A 328 13.52 23.17 12.27
CA CYS A 328 14.33 24.14 13.02
C CYS A 328 14.61 23.75 14.47
N ASP A 329 13.70 22.99 15.09
CA ASP A 329 13.71 22.78 16.54
C ASP A 329 14.17 21.38 16.94
N HIS A 330 14.64 20.56 15.99
CA HIS A 330 14.88 19.14 16.23
C HIS A 330 16.33 18.67 16.01
N GLU A 331 16.84 17.88 16.96
CA GLU A 331 18.19 17.29 16.92
C GLU A 331 18.40 16.36 15.71
N ALA A 332 17.34 15.69 15.24
CA ALA A 332 17.43 14.78 14.09
C ALA A 332 17.80 15.52 12.80
N THR A 333 17.32 16.74 12.59
CA THR A 333 17.68 17.58 11.43
C THR A 333 18.96 18.39 11.66
N SER A 334 19.63 18.19 12.80
CA SER A 334 20.82 18.94 13.24
C SER A 334 20.61 20.46 13.26
N GLY A 335 19.39 20.93 13.55
CA GLY A 335 19.05 22.36 13.56
C GLY A 335 19.18 23.05 12.19
N ILE A 336 19.25 22.30 11.10
CA ILE A 336 19.33 22.88 9.75
C ILE A 336 17.93 23.29 9.33
N CYS A 337 17.57 24.52 9.67
CA CYS A 337 16.46 25.23 9.06
C CYS A 337 16.73 25.38 7.56
N GLY A 338 15.82 24.87 6.73
CA GLY A 338 15.73 25.36 5.35
C GLY A 338 15.46 26.86 5.41
N ASP A 339 16.40 27.66 4.91
CA ASP A 339 16.09 29.02 4.54
C ASP A 339 14.98 28.95 3.49
N ASN A 340 13.74 29.26 3.89
CA ASN A 340 12.56 29.31 3.02
C ASN A 340 12.73 30.25 1.80
N ARG A 341 13.89 30.90 1.65
CA ARG A 341 14.32 31.71 0.52
C ARG A 341 15.04 30.94 -0.60
N LYS A 342 15.34 29.64 -0.45
CA LYS A 342 16.06 28.86 -1.48
C LYS A 342 15.24 27.77 -2.20
N VAL A 343 13.97 27.60 -1.85
CA VAL A 343 13.02 26.93 -2.74
C VAL A 343 12.50 28.01 -3.68
N ASN A 344 13.22 28.23 -4.78
CA ASN A 344 12.67 29.02 -5.88
C ASN A 344 11.42 28.28 -6.36
N MET A 345 10.24 28.91 -6.21
CA MET A 345 9.04 28.57 -6.97
C MET A 345 9.30 28.77 -8.46
#